data_AF-V6KU74-F1
#
_entry.id   AF-V6KU74-F1
#
_cell.length_a   1.000
_cell.length_b   1.000
_cell.length_c   1.000
_cell.angle_alpha   90.00
_cell.angle_beta   90.00
_cell.angle_gamma   90.00
#
_symmetry.space_group_name_H-M   'P 1'
#
loop_
_entity.id
_entity.type
_entity.pdbx_description
1 polymer ?
#
loop_
_entity_poly.entity_id
_entity_poly.type
_entity_poly.pdbx_seq_one_letter_code
_entity_poly.pdbx_strand_id
1 'polypeptide(L)'
;MSASSPHGFVVVRRGYRPDQVDGRVSDLTEERDGADERAARLTLLAKELTEEAERLHHLVTTLPPQTYETLGARAREILATVEAEAAEIRSDAEAEAQRSTEHAEDIATAAEQAARDHAARTRSTAETAAGRILDTAHTTADEIRTAARATTDEVRSEASDALEEMTRRCHSLLADQRKEHTAESDALHGELGEAETETEARLAALDDHSRSVLADAERAHAHTEEDARHRQEDADARAADILAAAHADRDRLERETARVLRDHEEQADELRAHMTHVRSSLATLTGRDDTAEAGTVTATEPDDTRPREEPEPDAQLPEQTNRSAD
;
A
#
# COMPACT_ATOMS: atom_id res chain seq x y z
N MET A 1 10.54 41.68 50.89
CA MET A 1 10.78 41.87 49.44
C MET A 1 10.27 40.65 48.69
N SER A 2 9.24 40.80 47.87
CA SER A 2 8.65 39.67 47.12
C SER A 2 9.55 39.26 45.96
N ALA A 3 10.00 38.00 45.95
CA ALA A 3 10.67 37.41 44.82
C ALA A 3 9.63 37.17 43.69
N SER A 4 9.74 37.92 42.60
CA SER A 4 8.94 37.71 41.39
C SER A 4 9.57 36.61 40.54
N SER A 5 8.76 35.62 40.14
CA SER A 5 9.19 34.58 39.19
C SER A 5 9.33 35.19 37.78
N PRO A 6 10.30 34.72 36.96
CA PRO A 6 10.52 35.23 35.59
C PRO A 6 9.36 34.98 34.61
N HIS A 7 8.25 34.38 35.05
CA HIS A 7 7.10 34.02 34.21
C HIS A 7 5.84 34.87 34.48
N GLY A 8 5.95 36.01 35.18
CA GLY A 8 4.81 36.94 35.36
C GLY A 8 3.71 36.45 36.30
N PHE A 9 3.85 35.28 36.91
CA PHE A 9 2.96 34.82 37.98
C PHE A 9 3.36 35.51 39.29
N VAL A 10 2.44 36.31 39.84
CA VAL A 10 2.52 36.70 41.24
C VAL A 10 2.40 35.41 42.05
N VAL A 11 3.50 34.98 42.65
CA VAL A 11 3.50 33.89 43.63
C VAL A 11 2.77 34.42 44.87
N VAL A 12 1.45 34.42 44.82
CA VAL A 12 0.61 34.60 46.01
C VAL A 12 0.79 33.32 46.79
N ARG A 13 1.76 33.31 47.72
CA ARG A 13 1.83 32.26 48.73
C ARG A 13 0.52 32.33 49.52
N ARG A 14 -0.45 31.47 49.17
CA ARG A 14 -1.59 31.15 50.03
C ARG A 14 -1.03 30.36 51.21
N GLY A 15 -0.58 31.10 52.20
CA GLY A 15 0.06 30.60 53.41
C GLY A 15 0.08 31.71 54.45
N TYR A 16 0.38 31.35 55.70
CA TYR A 16 0.53 32.32 56.79
C TYR A 16 1.50 33.44 56.36
N ARG A 17 1.23 34.68 56.77
CA ARG A 17 2.14 35.81 56.53
C ARG A 17 3.29 35.69 57.52
N PRO A 18 4.51 35.33 57.09
CA PRO A 18 5.63 35.10 58.03
C PRO A 18 5.89 36.32 58.89
N ASP A 19 5.90 37.51 58.28
CA ASP A 19 6.09 38.79 59.00
C ASP A 19 5.10 39.01 60.15
N GLN A 20 3.86 38.50 60.05
CA GLN A 20 2.86 38.62 61.13
C GLN A 20 3.11 37.63 62.25
N VAL A 21 3.54 36.41 61.92
CA VAL A 21 3.89 35.37 62.89
C VAL A 21 5.17 35.78 63.62
N ASP A 22 6.19 36.18 62.87
CA ASP A 22 7.48 36.63 63.40
C ASP A 22 7.29 37.85 64.31
N GLY A 23 6.47 38.82 63.88
CA GLY A 23 6.11 39.98 64.71
C GLY A 23 5.45 39.56 66.03
N ARG A 24 4.43 38.69 65.97
CA ARG A 24 3.76 38.24 67.19
C ARG A 24 4.66 37.41 68.12
N VAL A 25 5.54 36.59 67.55
CA VAL A 25 6.54 35.82 68.33
C VAL A 25 7.54 36.77 68.98
N SER A 26 7.97 37.82 68.29
CA SER A 26 8.81 38.87 68.86
C SER A 26 8.14 39.53 70.06
N ASP A 27 6.89 39.99 69.91
CA ASP A 27 6.14 40.62 70.99
C ASP A 27 6.04 39.71 72.23
N LEU A 28 5.69 38.43 72.03
CA LEU A 28 5.60 37.44 73.12
C LEU A 28 6.96 37.17 73.77
N THR A 29 8.04 37.20 72.99
CA THR A 29 9.40 36.99 73.49
C THR A 29 9.84 38.17 74.35
N GLU A 30 9.56 39.39 73.90
CA GLU A 30 9.83 40.62 74.68
C GLU A 30 9.00 40.66 75.97
N GLU A 31 7.72 40.29 75.91
CA GLU A 31 6.86 40.16 77.10
C GLU A 31 7.42 39.15 78.11
N ARG A 32 7.85 37.97 77.63
CA ARG A 32 8.50 36.94 78.45
C ARG A 32 9.78 37.46 79.09
N ASP A 33 10.68 38.01 78.29
CA ASP A 33 11.98 38.49 78.77
C ASP A 33 11.81 39.60 79.82
N GLY A 34 10.85 40.50 79.60
CA GLY A 34 10.49 41.52 80.59
C GLY A 34 9.89 40.96 81.88
N ALA A 35 9.15 39.85 81.81
CA ALA A 35 8.65 39.14 82.99
C ALA A 35 9.80 38.44 83.74
N ASP A 36 10.70 37.76 83.02
CA ASP A 36 11.86 37.05 83.58
C ASP A 36 12.82 38.03 84.28
N GLU A 37 13.10 39.18 83.68
CA GLU A 37 13.89 40.23 84.33
C GLU A 37 13.23 40.74 85.61
N ARG A 38 11.91 40.91 85.61
CA ARG A 38 11.17 41.35 86.80
C ARG A 38 11.22 40.29 87.90
N ALA A 39 11.05 39.02 87.55
CA ALA A 39 11.19 37.91 88.47
C ALA A 39 12.60 37.84 89.08
N ALA A 40 13.65 38.03 88.26
CA ALA A 40 15.03 38.07 88.72
C ALA A 40 15.28 39.24 89.70
N ARG A 41 14.77 40.45 89.39
CA ARG A 41 14.87 41.61 90.29
C ARG A 41 14.16 41.37 91.62
N LEU A 42 12.94 40.83 91.59
CA LEU A 42 12.18 40.52 92.81
C LEU A 42 12.86 39.42 93.63
N THR A 43 13.45 38.43 92.98
CA THR A 43 14.20 37.35 93.66
C THR A 43 15.44 37.89 94.36
N LEU A 44 16.18 38.81 93.72
CA LEU A 44 17.33 39.47 94.35
C LEU A 44 16.89 40.32 95.56
N LEU A 45 15.84 41.14 95.39
CA LEU A 45 15.31 41.95 96.48
C LEU A 45 14.83 41.09 97.66
N ALA A 46 14.17 39.96 97.38
CA ALA A 46 13.75 39.03 98.43
C ALA A 46 14.97 38.50 99.21
N LYS A 47 16.07 38.12 98.53
CA LYS A 47 17.31 37.70 99.19
C LYS A 47 17.91 38.81 100.06
N GLU A 48 18.01 40.03 99.53
CA GLU A 48 18.55 41.18 100.28
C GLU A 48 17.73 41.46 101.55
N LEU A 49 16.40 41.41 101.44
CA LEU A 49 15.49 41.60 102.57
C LEU A 49 15.58 40.45 103.60
N THR A 50 15.75 39.21 103.15
CA THR A 50 15.97 38.05 104.04
C THR A 50 17.28 38.19 104.81
N GLU A 51 18.38 38.53 104.12
CA GLU A 51 19.69 38.73 104.76
C GLU A 51 19.66 39.89 105.77
N GLU A 52 18.95 40.99 105.46
CA GLU A 52 18.77 42.10 106.40
C GLU A 52 17.93 41.70 107.61
N ALA A 53 16.84 40.95 107.40
CA ALA A 53 16.02 40.44 108.49
C ALA A 53 16.81 39.50 109.42
N GLU A 54 17.63 38.60 108.86
CA GLU A 54 18.53 37.74 109.63
C GLU A 54 19.57 38.54 110.42
N ARG A 55 20.16 39.59 109.81
CA ARG A 55 21.12 40.49 110.47
C ARG A 55 20.48 41.22 111.65
N LEU A 56 19.27 41.77 111.46
CA LEU A 56 18.51 42.45 112.51
C LEU A 56 18.12 41.50 113.63
N HIS A 57 17.68 40.28 113.28
CA HIS A 57 17.36 39.24 114.27
C HIS A 57 18.60 38.85 115.10
N HIS A 58 19.75 38.67 114.45
CA HIS A 58 21.00 38.41 115.14
C HIS A 58 21.37 39.57 116.08
N LEU A 59 21.27 40.82 115.63
CA LEU A 59 21.54 42.00 116.47
C LEU A 59 20.63 42.01 117.71
N VAL A 60 19.34 41.76 117.54
CA VAL A 60 18.37 41.69 118.65
C VAL A 60 18.70 40.57 119.63
N THR A 61 19.06 39.38 119.15
CA THR A 61 19.41 38.24 120.02
C THR A 61 20.72 38.42 120.79
N THR A 62 21.64 39.27 120.31
CA THR A 62 22.87 39.62 121.05
C THR A 62 22.66 40.65 122.16
N LEU A 63 21.54 41.38 122.17
CA LEU A 63 21.23 42.32 123.25
C LEU A 63 20.82 41.54 124.52
N PRO A 64 21.28 41.95 125.72
CA PRO A 64 20.86 41.32 126.96
C PRO A 64 19.33 41.46 127.14
N PRO A 65 18.65 40.44 127.69
CA PRO A 65 17.20 40.47 127.85
C PRO A 65 16.77 41.65 128.73
N GLN A 66 16.01 42.57 128.15
CA GLN A 66 15.53 43.77 128.84
C GLN A 66 14.27 43.44 129.63
N THR A 67 14.43 43.06 130.89
CA THR A 67 13.31 42.64 131.75
C THR A 67 12.58 43.80 132.43
N TYR A 68 13.14 45.03 132.36
CA TYR A 68 12.63 46.27 132.97
C TYR A 68 12.20 46.14 134.45
N GLU A 69 12.74 45.15 135.19
CA GLU A 69 12.36 44.89 136.58
C GLU A 69 12.62 46.09 137.50
N THR A 70 13.68 46.86 137.19
CA THR A 70 14.09 48.06 137.93
C THR A 70 13.15 49.26 137.75
N LEU A 71 12.26 49.24 136.75
CA LEU A 71 11.25 50.28 136.50
C LEU A 71 9.88 49.99 137.15
N GLY A 72 9.70 48.82 137.76
CA GLY A 72 8.49 48.45 138.51
C GLY A 72 7.45 47.63 137.72
N ALA A 73 6.38 47.20 138.40
CA ALA A 73 5.40 46.24 137.87
C ALA A 73 4.71 46.70 136.57
N ARG A 74 4.36 47.98 136.47
CA ARG A 74 3.71 48.56 135.29
C ARG A 74 4.58 48.47 134.02
N ALA A 75 5.90 48.60 134.14
CA ALA A 75 6.81 48.47 133.00
C ALA A 75 6.85 47.03 132.46
N ARG A 76 6.75 46.03 133.34
CA ARG A 76 6.68 44.61 132.94
C ARG A 76 5.37 44.25 132.26
N GLU A 77 4.26 44.80 132.72
CA GLU A 77 2.95 44.63 132.07
C GLU A 77 2.97 45.21 130.65
N ILE A 78 3.53 46.42 130.48
CA ILE A 78 3.68 47.03 129.15
C ILE A 78 4.57 46.17 128.24
N LEU A 79 5.71 45.67 128.74
CA LEU A 79 6.57 44.78 127.97
C LEU A 79 5.82 43.52 127.51
N ALA A 80 5.10 42.86 128.43
CA ALA A 80 4.33 41.65 128.11
C ALA A 80 3.23 41.91 127.07
N THR A 81 2.56 43.07 127.14
CA THR A 81 1.58 43.47 126.11
C THR A 81 2.26 43.68 124.76
N VAL A 82 3.39 44.39 124.71
CA VAL A 82 4.13 44.62 123.46
C VAL A 82 4.65 43.32 122.85
N GLU A 83 5.14 42.39 123.66
CA GLU A 83 5.58 41.06 123.18
C GLU A 83 4.43 40.23 122.59
N ALA A 84 3.25 40.29 123.23
CA ALA A 84 2.04 39.64 122.73
C ALA A 84 1.57 40.27 121.41
N GLU A 85 1.49 41.60 121.33
CA GLU A 85 1.15 42.32 120.09
C GLU A 85 2.16 42.03 118.97
N ALA A 86 3.46 42.00 119.28
CA ALA A 86 4.50 41.68 118.31
C ALA A 86 4.39 40.23 117.80
N ALA A 87 3.97 39.29 118.64
CA ALA A 87 3.72 37.91 118.23
C ALA A 87 2.49 37.79 117.33
N GLU A 88 1.41 38.51 117.65
CA GLU A 88 0.20 38.58 116.84
C GLU A 88 0.49 39.18 115.45
N ILE A 89 1.20 40.32 115.40
CA ILE A 89 1.59 40.96 114.13
C ILE A 89 2.45 40.02 113.26
N ARG A 90 3.38 39.25 113.86
CA ARG A 90 4.18 38.28 113.09
C ARG A 90 3.32 37.15 112.53
N SER A 91 2.44 36.58 113.35
CA SER A 91 1.51 35.52 112.93
C SER A 91 0.60 36.00 111.80
N ASP A 92 0.07 37.22 111.89
CA ASP A 92 -0.78 37.81 110.87
C ASP A 92 -0.01 38.08 109.56
N ALA A 93 1.23 38.57 109.67
CA ALA A 93 2.10 38.80 108.51
C ALA A 93 2.47 37.49 107.79
N GLU A 94 2.80 36.43 108.53
CA GLU A 94 3.06 35.10 107.98
C GLU A 94 1.81 34.53 107.27
N ALA A 95 0.64 34.67 107.91
CA ALA A 95 -0.62 34.22 107.32
C ALA A 95 -0.99 35.00 106.05
N GLU A 96 -0.72 36.32 105.99
CA GLU A 96 -0.96 37.14 104.81
C GLU A 96 0.03 36.83 103.66
N ALA A 97 1.30 36.58 103.99
CA ALA A 97 2.30 36.15 103.01
C ALA A 97 1.93 34.80 102.39
N GLN A 98 1.45 33.85 103.22
CA GLN A 98 0.96 32.56 102.75
C GLN A 98 -0.25 32.73 101.82
N ARG A 99 -1.26 33.51 102.22
CA ARG A 99 -2.44 33.81 101.37
C ARG A 99 -2.05 34.46 100.04
N SER A 100 -1.10 35.39 100.06
CA SER A 100 -0.62 36.06 98.85
C SER A 100 0.11 35.09 97.91
N THR A 101 0.87 34.14 98.46
CA THR A 101 1.58 33.12 97.68
C THR A 101 0.61 32.14 97.05
N GLU A 102 -0.32 31.59 97.83
CA GLU A 102 -1.36 30.68 97.34
C GLU A 102 -2.21 31.36 96.25
N HIS A 103 -2.59 32.62 96.45
CA HIS A 103 -3.33 33.38 95.45
C HIS A 103 -2.53 33.58 94.14
N ALA A 104 -1.23 33.84 94.23
CA ALA A 104 -0.36 33.97 93.06
C ALA A 104 -0.20 32.63 92.31
N GLU A 105 -0.09 31.51 93.04
CA GLU A 105 -0.02 30.15 92.47
C GLU A 105 -1.32 29.77 91.75
N ASP A 106 -2.48 30.11 92.31
CA ASP A 106 -3.78 29.89 91.69
C ASP A 106 -3.90 30.68 90.37
N ILE A 107 -3.51 31.96 90.38
CA ILE A 107 -3.51 32.79 89.17
C ILE A 107 -2.56 32.21 88.10
N ALA A 108 -1.35 31.81 88.50
CA ALA A 108 -0.36 31.23 87.58
C ALA A 108 -0.88 29.92 86.94
N THR A 109 -1.45 29.04 87.75
CA THR A 109 -2.03 27.77 87.28
C THR A 109 -3.21 28.00 86.34
N ALA A 110 -4.10 28.94 86.68
CA ALA A 110 -5.23 29.30 85.83
C ALA A 110 -4.78 29.90 84.48
N ALA A 111 -3.78 30.78 84.49
CA ALA A 111 -3.22 31.39 83.28
C ALA A 111 -2.55 30.32 82.38
N GLU A 112 -1.79 29.40 82.97
CA GLU A 112 -1.15 28.31 82.24
C GLU A 112 -2.19 27.38 81.59
N GLN A 113 -3.21 26.99 82.34
CA GLN A 113 -4.29 26.15 81.82
C GLN A 113 -5.07 26.85 80.70
N ALA A 114 -5.40 28.13 80.86
CA ALA A 114 -6.07 28.92 79.83
C ALA A 114 -5.24 29.02 78.53
N ALA A 115 -3.91 29.20 78.66
CA ALA A 115 -2.99 29.23 77.53
C ALA A 115 -2.92 27.86 76.81
N ARG A 116 -2.82 26.76 77.56
CA ARG A 116 -2.84 25.39 77.01
C ARG A 116 -4.14 25.11 76.25
N ASP A 117 -5.28 25.43 76.86
CA ASP A 117 -6.59 25.20 76.26
C ASP A 117 -6.79 26.05 74.99
N HIS A 118 -6.32 27.31 75.01
CA HIS A 118 -6.35 28.16 73.83
C HIS A 118 -5.47 27.59 72.71
N ALA A 119 -4.24 27.18 73.00
CA ALA A 119 -3.35 26.56 72.02
C ALA A 119 -3.93 25.27 71.42
N ALA A 120 -4.56 24.43 72.25
CA ALA A 120 -5.22 23.20 71.80
C ALA A 120 -6.41 23.49 70.86
N ARG A 121 -7.28 24.45 71.22
CA ARG A 121 -8.40 24.87 70.37
C ARG A 121 -7.93 25.45 69.04
N THR A 122 -6.91 26.31 69.06
CA THR A 122 -6.34 26.92 67.86
C THR A 122 -5.74 25.84 66.94
N ARG A 123 -5.01 24.88 67.51
CA ARG A 123 -4.44 23.74 66.75
C ARG A 123 -5.54 22.88 66.13
N SER A 124 -6.52 22.44 66.91
CA SER A 124 -7.62 21.62 66.41
C SER A 124 -8.43 22.31 65.32
N THR A 125 -8.65 23.63 65.45
CA THR A 125 -9.31 24.44 64.41
C THR A 125 -8.49 24.49 63.13
N ALA A 126 -7.17 24.71 63.24
CA ALA A 126 -6.26 24.73 62.10
C ALA A 126 -6.17 23.38 61.40
N GLU A 127 -6.07 22.28 62.15
CA GLU A 127 -6.06 20.91 61.62
C GLU A 127 -7.37 20.58 60.88
N THR A 128 -8.52 20.95 61.45
CA THR A 128 -9.83 20.77 60.81
C THR A 128 -9.95 21.60 59.53
N ALA A 129 -9.43 22.84 59.52
CA ALA A 129 -9.41 23.67 58.33
C ALA A 129 -8.49 23.09 57.24
N ALA A 130 -7.30 22.63 57.62
CA ALA A 130 -6.35 21.98 56.71
C ALA A 130 -6.94 20.70 56.10
N GLY A 131 -7.57 19.85 56.92
CA GLY A 131 -8.28 18.66 56.46
C GLY A 131 -9.34 18.98 55.41
N ARG A 132 -10.23 19.95 55.69
CA ARG A 132 -11.26 20.38 54.72
C ARG A 132 -10.66 20.90 53.40
N ILE A 133 -9.54 21.62 53.45
CA ILE A 133 -8.86 22.11 52.24
C ILE A 133 -8.32 20.93 51.43
N LEU A 134 -7.69 19.95 52.08
CA LEU A 134 -7.17 18.75 51.43
C LEU A 134 -8.29 17.91 50.82
N ASP A 135 -9.38 17.67 51.56
CA ASP A 135 -10.54 16.91 51.09
C ASP A 135 -11.18 17.58 49.86
N THR A 136 -11.32 18.92 49.89
CA THR A 136 -11.80 19.69 48.74
C THR A 136 -10.85 19.56 47.55
N ALA A 137 -9.54 19.71 47.78
CA ALA A 137 -8.54 19.60 46.73
C ALA A 137 -8.51 18.19 46.10
N HIS A 138 -8.63 17.14 46.91
CA HIS A 138 -8.74 15.76 46.43
C HIS A 138 -10.02 15.53 45.64
N THR A 139 -11.16 15.99 46.14
CA THR A 139 -12.44 15.89 45.43
C THR A 139 -12.38 16.57 44.07
N THR A 140 -11.89 17.81 44.01
CA THR A 140 -11.73 18.54 42.75
C THR A 140 -10.73 17.85 41.80
N ALA A 141 -9.61 17.32 42.32
CA ALA A 141 -8.67 16.56 41.50
C ALA A 141 -9.32 15.29 40.91
N ASP A 142 -10.15 14.61 41.68
CA ASP A 142 -10.84 13.38 41.27
C ASP A 142 -11.93 13.67 40.23
N GLU A 143 -12.67 14.75 40.39
CA GLU A 143 -13.62 15.27 39.40
C GLU A 143 -12.92 15.59 38.07
N ILE A 144 -11.81 16.32 38.11
CA ILE A 144 -11.02 16.65 36.90
C ILE A 144 -10.51 15.38 36.23
N ARG A 145 -9.97 14.42 36.98
CA ARG A 145 -9.48 13.14 36.43
C ARG A 145 -10.60 12.33 35.80
N THR A 146 -11.77 12.29 36.44
CA THR A 146 -12.93 11.54 35.94
C THR A 146 -13.48 12.17 34.67
N ALA A 147 -13.63 13.50 34.64
CA ALA A 147 -14.04 14.23 33.45
C ALA A 147 -13.05 14.04 32.29
N ALA A 148 -11.74 14.18 32.54
CA ALA A 148 -10.72 13.98 31.51
C ALA A 148 -10.73 12.55 30.93
N ARG A 149 -10.96 11.53 31.76
CA ARG A 149 -11.11 10.14 31.31
C ARG A 149 -12.35 9.95 30.46
N ALA A 150 -13.50 10.46 30.90
CA ALA A 150 -14.75 10.38 30.15
C ALA A 150 -14.60 11.01 28.75
N THR A 151 -14.05 12.22 28.66
CA THR A 151 -13.77 12.87 27.38
C THR A 151 -12.79 12.07 26.52
N THR A 152 -11.76 11.48 27.12
CA THR A 152 -10.80 10.65 26.37
C THR A 152 -11.46 9.39 25.82
N ASP A 153 -12.34 8.75 26.59
CA ASP A 153 -13.05 7.54 26.18
C ASP A 153 -14.11 7.86 25.10
N GLU A 154 -14.81 8.99 25.21
CA GLU A 154 -15.73 9.49 24.19
C GLU A 154 -15.01 9.75 22.86
N VAL A 155 -13.93 10.54 22.86
CA VAL A 155 -13.13 10.81 21.66
C VAL A 155 -12.57 9.53 21.06
N ARG A 156 -12.15 8.57 21.90
CA ARG A 156 -11.66 7.27 21.41
C ARG A 156 -12.78 6.48 20.73
N SER A 157 -13.98 6.44 21.32
CA SER A 157 -15.14 5.75 20.77
C SER A 157 -15.57 6.36 19.44
N GLU A 158 -15.68 7.69 19.38
CA GLU A 158 -16.02 8.40 18.13
C GLU A 158 -14.98 8.13 17.04
N ALA A 159 -13.70 8.14 17.38
CA ALA A 159 -12.63 7.84 16.44
C ALA A 159 -12.67 6.39 15.95
N SER A 160 -12.97 5.41 16.81
CA SER A 160 -13.13 4.01 16.40
C SER A 160 -14.35 3.82 15.50
N ASP A 161 -15.48 4.42 15.85
CA ASP A 161 -16.73 4.30 15.08
C ASP A 161 -16.55 4.91 13.67
N ALA A 162 -15.88 6.07 13.59
CA ALA A 162 -15.55 6.71 12.31
C ALA A 162 -14.60 5.85 11.46
N LEU A 163 -13.62 5.18 12.08
CA LEU A 163 -12.71 4.27 11.38
C LEU A 163 -13.43 3.03 10.86
N GLU A 164 -14.34 2.45 11.66
CA GLU A 164 -15.15 1.31 11.25
C GLU A 164 -16.10 1.67 10.12
N GLU A 165 -16.73 2.84 10.17
CA GLU A 165 -17.57 3.34 9.07
C GLU A 165 -16.76 3.54 7.79
N MET A 166 -15.60 4.18 7.87
CA MET A 166 -14.72 4.38 6.72
C MET A 166 -14.29 3.03 6.13
N THR A 167 -13.92 2.07 6.99
CA THR A 167 -13.53 0.72 6.58
C THR A 167 -14.67 0.02 5.85
N ARG A 168 -15.91 0.08 6.38
CA ARG A 168 -17.10 -0.47 5.71
C ARG A 168 -17.33 0.19 4.35
N ARG A 169 -17.20 1.52 4.26
CA ARG A 169 -17.35 2.27 3.00
C ARG A 169 -16.30 1.88 1.97
N CYS A 170 -15.03 1.77 2.36
CA CYS A 170 -13.95 1.32 1.49
C CYS A 170 -14.19 -0.11 0.99
N HIS A 171 -14.64 -1.03 1.86
CA HIS A 171 -14.99 -2.38 1.45
C HIS A 171 -16.15 -2.42 0.45
N SER A 172 -17.20 -1.61 0.65
CA SER A 172 -18.30 -1.49 -0.32
C SER A 172 -17.79 -1.00 -1.67
N LEU A 173 -17.00 0.08 -1.67
CA LEU A 173 -16.49 0.69 -2.90
C LEU A 173 -15.56 -0.26 -3.67
N LEU A 174 -14.73 -1.04 -2.96
CA LEU A 174 -13.93 -2.09 -3.57
C LEU A 174 -14.76 -3.25 -4.13
N ALA A 175 -15.86 -3.62 -3.46
CA ALA A 175 -16.77 -4.66 -3.95
C ALA A 175 -17.51 -4.21 -5.21
N ASP A 176 -17.99 -2.96 -5.22
CA ASP A 176 -18.64 -2.35 -6.38
C ASP A 176 -17.67 -2.27 -7.57
N GLN A 177 -16.43 -1.80 -7.35
CA GLN A 177 -15.41 -1.75 -8.39
C GLN A 177 -15.08 -3.14 -8.96
N ARG A 178 -14.97 -4.17 -8.11
CA ARG A 178 -14.74 -5.55 -8.57
C ARG A 178 -15.90 -6.06 -9.41
N LYS A 179 -17.14 -5.73 -9.02
CA LYS A 179 -18.34 -6.10 -9.77
C LYS A 179 -18.36 -5.43 -11.13
N GLU A 180 -18.04 -4.13 -11.20
CA GLU A 180 -17.94 -3.38 -12.46
C GLU A 180 -16.88 -3.99 -13.38
N HIS A 181 -15.66 -4.23 -12.89
CA HIS A 181 -14.61 -4.87 -13.69
C HIS A 181 -14.95 -6.28 -14.15
N THR A 182 -15.64 -7.07 -13.31
CA THR A 182 -16.10 -8.41 -13.71
C THR A 182 -17.14 -8.30 -14.82
N ALA A 183 -18.11 -7.39 -14.69
CA ALA A 183 -19.14 -7.18 -15.71
C ALA A 183 -18.54 -6.67 -17.04
N GLU A 184 -17.57 -5.76 -16.99
CA GLU A 184 -16.85 -5.27 -18.18
C GLU A 184 -16.04 -6.39 -18.84
N SER A 185 -15.34 -7.22 -18.05
CA SER A 185 -14.60 -8.38 -18.57
C SER A 185 -15.51 -9.42 -19.18
N ASP A 186 -16.66 -9.70 -18.57
CA ASP A 186 -17.64 -10.67 -19.09
C ASP A 186 -18.26 -10.16 -20.39
N ALA A 187 -18.56 -8.85 -20.48
CA ALA A 187 -19.05 -8.23 -21.70
C ALA A 187 -18.01 -8.31 -22.84
N LEU A 188 -16.75 -7.95 -22.57
CA LEU A 188 -15.68 -8.03 -23.55
C LEU A 188 -15.43 -9.48 -24.02
N HIS A 189 -15.45 -10.46 -23.10
CA HIS A 189 -15.35 -11.87 -23.48
C HIS A 189 -16.54 -12.32 -24.33
N GLY A 190 -17.76 -11.83 -24.04
CA GLY A 190 -18.93 -12.08 -24.88
C GLY A 190 -18.76 -11.54 -26.30
N GLU A 191 -18.37 -10.27 -26.43
CA GLU A 191 -18.13 -9.62 -27.74
C GLU A 191 -17.02 -10.32 -28.53
N LEU A 192 -15.93 -10.71 -27.87
CA LEU A 192 -14.85 -11.48 -28.49
C LEU A 192 -15.33 -12.86 -28.94
N GLY A 193 -16.09 -13.58 -28.12
CA GLY A 193 -16.66 -14.87 -28.49
C GLY A 193 -17.61 -14.76 -29.68
N GLU A 194 -18.46 -13.73 -29.73
CA GLU A 194 -19.32 -13.46 -30.89
C GLU A 194 -18.49 -13.18 -32.15
N ALA A 195 -17.46 -12.33 -32.07
CA ALA A 195 -16.57 -12.03 -33.19
C ALA A 195 -15.75 -13.25 -33.67
N GLU A 196 -15.30 -14.10 -32.73
CA GLU A 196 -14.64 -15.38 -33.02
C GLU A 196 -15.59 -16.31 -33.78
N THR A 197 -16.82 -16.52 -33.30
CA THR A 197 -17.80 -17.37 -33.99
C THR A 197 -18.18 -16.84 -35.37
N GLU A 198 -18.30 -15.51 -35.54
CA GLU A 198 -18.55 -14.91 -36.85
C GLU A 198 -17.36 -15.12 -37.80
N THR A 199 -16.14 -14.96 -37.30
CA THR A 199 -14.91 -15.17 -38.07
C THR A 199 -14.76 -16.64 -38.48
N GLU A 200 -14.98 -17.57 -37.55
CA GLU A 200 -14.99 -19.01 -37.83
C GLU A 200 -16.04 -19.38 -38.89
N ALA A 201 -17.26 -18.84 -38.78
CA ALA A 201 -18.31 -19.06 -39.78
C ALA A 201 -17.92 -18.53 -41.17
N ARG A 202 -17.31 -17.34 -41.25
CA ARG A 202 -16.81 -16.78 -42.52
C ARG A 202 -15.67 -17.62 -43.10
N LEU A 203 -14.74 -18.09 -42.27
CA LEU A 203 -13.64 -18.96 -42.68
C LEU A 203 -14.16 -20.31 -43.19
N ALA A 204 -15.12 -20.92 -42.50
CA ALA A 204 -15.76 -22.16 -42.95
C ALA A 204 -16.48 -21.98 -44.30
N ALA A 205 -17.23 -20.88 -44.47
CA ALA A 205 -17.90 -20.58 -45.73
C ALA A 205 -16.90 -20.35 -46.89
N LEU A 206 -15.76 -19.69 -46.62
CA LEU A 206 -14.70 -19.50 -47.61
C LEU A 206 -13.99 -20.81 -47.96
N ASP A 207 -13.74 -21.67 -46.97
CA ASP A 207 -13.17 -23.00 -47.15
C ASP A 207 -14.09 -23.87 -48.02
N ASP A 208 -15.39 -23.92 -47.70
CA ASP A 208 -16.40 -24.64 -48.49
C ASP A 208 -16.49 -24.10 -49.93
N HIS A 209 -16.49 -22.77 -50.10
CA HIS A 209 -16.46 -22.16 -51.42
C HIS A 209 -15.20 -22.53 -52.21
N SER A 210 -14.03 -22.47 -51.57
CA SER A 210 -12.75 -22.82 -52.21
C SER A 210 -12.70 -24.29 -52.63
N ARG A 211 -13.24 -25.21 -51.81
CA ARG A 211 -13.39 -26.63 -52.15
C ARG A 211 -14.33 -26.84 -53.32
N SER A 212 -15.44 -26.10 -53.37
CA SER A 212 -16.37 -26.16 -54.50
C SER A 212 -15.70 -25.69 -55.79
N VAL A 213 -15.01 -24.54 -55.76
CA VAL A 213 -14.29 -24.00 -56.93
C VAL A 213 -13.19 -24.95 -57.38
N LEU A 214 -12.45 -25.54 -56.44
CA LEU A 214 -11.44 -26.56 -56.76
C LEU A 214 -12.07 -27.79 -57.42
N ALA A 215 -13.16 -28.32 -56.86
CA ALA A 215 -13.86 -29.47 -57.43
C ALA A 215 -14.49 -29.18 -58.80
N ASP A 216 -14.95 -27.94 -59.05
CA ASP A 216 -15.40 -27.48 -60.36
C ASP A 216 -14.22 -27.41 -61.35
N ALA A 217 -13.09 -26.84 -60.92
CA ALA A 217 -11.88 -26.75 -61.74
C ALA A 217 -11.28 -28.13 -62.06
N GLU A 218 -11.24 -29.06 -61.11
CA GLU A 218 -10.81 -30.44 -61.31
C GLU A 218 -11.71 -31.18 -62.30
N ARG A 219 -13.04 -30.99 -62.21
CA ARG A 219 -13.98 -31.56 -63.19
C ARG A 219 -13.82 -30.96 -64.58
N ALA A 220 -13.66 -29.64 -64.68
CA ALA A 220 -13.41 -28.98 -65.95
C ALA A 220 -12.08 -29.44 -66.57
N HIS A 221 -11.03 -29.57 -65.74
CA HIS A 221 -9.74 -30.09 -66.17
C HIS A 221 -9.86 -31.54 -66.68
N ALA A 222 -10.49 -32.44 -65.92
CA ALA A 222 -10.73 -33.82 -66.32
C ALA A 222 -11.51 -33.90 -67.65
N HIS A 223 -12.56 -33.08 -67.80
CA HIS A 223 -13.31 -33.01 -69.05
C HIS A 223 -12.45 -32.51 -70.23
N THR A 224 -11.62 -31.48 -70.03
CA THR A 224 -10.70 -31.02 -71.08
C THR A 224 -9.63 -32.04 -71.44
N GLU A 225 -9.15 -32.82 -70.47
CA GLU A 225 -8.22 -33.93 -70.72
C GLU A 225 -8.89 -35.05 -71.52
N GLU A 226 -10.11 -35.44 -71.17
CA GLU A 226 -10.89 -36.44 -71.91
C GLU A 226 -11.16 -35.98 -73.35
N ASP A 227 -11.60 -34.74 -73.53
CA ASP A 227 -11.78 -34.10 -74.83
C ASP A 227 -10.47 -34.09 -75.65
N ALA A 228 -9.34 -33.76 -75.01
CA ALA A 228 -8.04 -33.77 -75.66
C ALA A 228 -7.61 -35.19 -76.07
N ARG A 229 -7.85 -36.19 -75.20
CA ARG A 229 -7.63 -37.62 -75.53
C ARG A 229 -8.50 -38.05 -76.70
N HIS A 230 -9.80 -37.73 -76.71
CA HIS A 230 -10.68 -38.07 -77.83
C HIS A 230 -10.27 -37.38 -79.13
N ARG A 231 -9.88 -36.09 -79.10
CA ARG A 231 -9.34 -35.41 -80.28
C ARG A 231 -8.05 -36.07 -80.78
N GLN A 232 -7.19 -36.52 -79.87
CA GLN A 232 -5.97 -37.25 -80.21
C GLN A 232 -6.30 -38.61 -80.82
N GLU A 233 -7.19 -39.39 -80.23
CA GLU A 233 -7.68 -40.67 -80.76
C GLU A 233 -8.33 -40.51 -82.14
N ASP A 234 -9.16 -39.48 -82.33
CA ASP A 234 -9.77 -39.14 -83.62
C ASP A 234 -8.71 -38.72 -84.66
N ALA A 235 -7.71 -37.95 -84.26
CA ALA A 235 -6.60 -37.56 -85.12
C ALA A 235 -5.76 -38.77 -85.54
N ASP A 236 -5.47 -39.68 -84.61
CA ASP A 236 -4.73 -40.92 -84.86
C ASP A 236 -5.55 -41.88 -85.76
N ALA A 237 -6.86 -41.99 -85.55
CA ALA A 237 -7.76 -42.75 -86.42
C ALA A 237 -7.82 -42.17 -87.84
N ARG A 238 -7.96 -40.83 -87.98
CA ARG A 238 -7.91 -40.17 -89.30
C ARG A 238 -6.56 -40.34 -89.97
N ALA A 239 -5.46 -40.25 -89.22
CA ALA A 239 -4.13 -40.50 -89.75
C ALA A 239 -4.01 -41.94 -90.27
N ALA A 240 -4.52 -42.92 -89.52
CA ALA A 240 -4.57 -44.32 -89.94
C ALA A 240 -5.44 -44.52 -91.20
N ASP A 241 -6.60 -43.88 -91.28
CA ASP A 241 -7.47 -43.92 -92.46
C ASP A 241 -6.82 -43.28 -93.70
N ILE A 242 -6.17 -42.13 -93.56
CA ILE A 242 -5.43 -41.46 -94.64
C ILE A 242 -4.28 -42.35 -95.11
N LEU A 243 -3.53 -42.96 -94.20
CA LEU A 243 -2.44 -43.89 -94.54
C LEU A 243 -2.98 -45.14 -95.25
N ALA A 244 -4.12 -45.68 -94.81
CA ALA A 244 -4.78 -46.81 -95.47
C ALA A 244 -5.28 -46.44 -96.88
N ALA A 245 -5.89 -45.26 -97.05
CA ALA A 245 -6.32 -44.75 -98.34
C ALA A 245 -5.13 -44.50 -99.28
N ALA A 246 -4.05 -43.90 -98.77
CA ALA A 246 -2.81 -43.69 -99.53
C ALA A 246 -2.17 -45.02 -99.96
N HIS A 247 -2.19 -46.04 -99.10
CA HIS A 247 -1.77 -47.40 -99.46
C HIS A 247 -2.68 -48.01 -100.52
N ALA A 248 -4.01 -47.89 -100.40
CA ALA A 248 -4.95 -48.41 -101.40
C ALA A 248 -4.80 -47.69 -102.76
N ASP A 249 -4.55 -46.38 -102.75
CA ASP A 249 -4.27 -45.57 -103.93
C ASP A 249 -2.94 -45.97 -104.57
N ARG A 250 -1.89 -46.16 -103.78
CA ARG A 250 -0.60 -46.71 -104.24
C ARG A 250 -0.82 -48.08 -104.89
N ASP A 251 -1.50 -49.00 -104.20
CA ASP A 251 -1.75 -50.34 -104.71
C ASP A 251 -2.65 -50.32 -105.97
N ARG A 252 -3.53 -49.32 -106.15
CA ARG A 252 -4.30 -49.08 -107.38
C ARG A 252 -3.39 -48.58 -108.49
N LEU A 253 -2.56 -47.58 -108.22
CA LEU A 253 -1.57 -47.04 -109.15
C LEU A 253 -0.59 -48.12 -109.61
N GLU A 254 -0.15 -48.99 -108.72
CA GLU A 254 0.69 -50.16 -109.04
C GLU A 254 -0.04 -51.15 -109.95
N ARG A 255 -1.33 -51.41 -109.71
CA ARG A 255 -2.15 -52.27 -110.59
C ARG A 255 -2.42 -51.64 -111.95
N GLU A 256 -2.66 -50.33 -111.98
CA GLU A 256 -2.91 -49.57 -113.20
C GLU A 256 -1.63 -49.45 -114.03
N THR A 257 -0.48 -49.16 -113.42
CA THR A 257 0.83 -49.22 -114.08
C THR A 257 1.16 -50.64 -114.54
N ALA A 258 0.87 -51.68 -113.76
CA ALA A 258 1.04 -53.08 -114.19
C ALA A 258 0.07 -53.49 -115.32
N ARG A 259 -1.05 -52.78 -115.49
CA ARG A 259 -1.99 -52.97 -116.61
C ARG A 259 -1.51 -52.24 -117.86
N VAL A 260 -1.08 -50.99 -117.72
CA VAL A 260 -0.47 -50.20 -118.80
C VAL A 260 0.78 -50.89 -119.33
N LEU A 261 1.62 -51.46 -118.45
CA LEU A 261 2.78 -52.25 -118.86
C LEU A 261 2.36 -53.51 -119.64
N ARG A 262 1.29 -54.20 -119.24
CA ARG A 262 0.75 -55.36 -119.97
C ARG A 262 0.14 -54.98 -121.32
N ASP A 263 -0.63 -53.89 -121.40
CA ASP A 263 -1.19 -53.40 -122.66
C ASP A 263 -0.07 -53.00 -123.64
N HIS A 264 1.04 -52.43 -123.14
CA HIS A 264 2.23 -52.15 -123.96
C HIS A 264 2.99 -53.43 -124.37
N GLU A 265 3.01 -54.46 -123.52
CA GLU A 265 3.59 -55.77 -123.85
C GLU A 265 2.75 -56.48 -124.92
N GLU A 266 1.42 -56.42 -124.83
CA GLU A 266 0.49 -56.93 -125.85
C GLU A 266 0.63 -56.16 -127.18
N GLN A 267 0.79 -54.83 -127.17
CA GLN A 267 1.08 -54.06 -128.39
C GLN A 267 2.45 -54.43 -129.01
N ALA A 268 3.46 -54.70 -128.18
CA ALA A 268 4.78 -55.14 -128.65
C ALA A 268 4.72 -56.55 -129.26
N ASP A 269 3.91 -57.43 -128.69
CA ASP A 269 3.71 -58.79 -129.19
C ASP A 269 2.83 -58.84 -130.44
N GLU A 270 1.84 -57.94 -130.57
CA GLU A 270 1.02 -57.79 -131.76
C GLU A 270 1.83 -57.21 -132.94
N LEU A 271 2.73 -56.25 -132.68
CA LEU A 271 3.72 -55.76 -133.66
C LEU A 271 4.74 -56.84 -134.06
N ARG A 272 5.20 -57.68 -133.12
CA ARG A 272 6.07 -58.83 -133.41
C ARG A 272 5.34 -59.92 -134.19
N ALA A 273 4.06 -60.16 -133.93
CA ALA A 273 3.23 -61.10 -134.68
C ALA A 273 2.98 -60.60 -136.11
N HIS A 274 2.77 -59.30 -136.30
CA HIS A 274 2.61 -58.70 -137.62
C HIS A 274 3.93 -58.74 -138.44
N MET A 275 5.07 -58.47 -137.79
CA MET A 275 6.40 -58.67 -138.40
C MET A 275 6.72 -60.15 -138.69
N THR A 276 6.26 -61.08 -137.85
CA THR A 276 6.43 -62.54 -138.06
C THR A 276 5.56 -63.05 -139.20
N HIS A 277 4.35 -62.49 -139.38
CA HIS A 277 3.45 -62.87 -140.47
C HIS A 277 3.93 -62.33 -141.84
N VAL A 278 4.50 -61.13 -141.88
CA VAL A 278 5.19 -60.61 -143.09
C VAL A 278 6.46 -61.42 -143.38
N ARG A 279 7.23 -61.78 -142.35
CA ARG A 279 8.45 -62.60 -142.47
C ARG A 279 8.13 -64.05 -142.88
N SER A 280 7.00 -64.62 -142.45
CA SER A 280 6.51 -65.96 -142.86
C SER A 280 5.89 -65.99 -144.26
N SER A 281 5.31 -64.87 -144.72
CA SER A 281 4.73 -64.75 -146.08
C SER A 281 5.81 -64.51 -147.15
N LEU A 282 7.00 -64.04 -146.77
CA LEU A 282 8.17 -63.94 -147.65
C LEU A 282 9.07 -65.19 -147.59
N ALA A 283 9.07 -65.95 -146.48
CA ALA A 283 9.95 -67.12 -146.28
C ALA A 283 9.48 -68.42 -146.97
N THR A 284 8.26 -68.49 -147.53
CA THR A 284 7.77 -69.66 -148.28
C THR A 284 7.87 -69.54 -149.81
N LEU A 285 8.37 -68.42 -150.37
CA LEU A 285 8.65 -68.34 -151.82
C LEU A 285 9.98 -67.69 -152.25
N THR A 286 10.82 -67.16 -151.36
CA THR A 286 12.25 -66.94 -151.65
C THR A 286 13.05 -66.90 -150.35
N GLY A 287 13.98 -67.84 -150.16
CA GLY A 287 14.63 -68.09 -148.87
C GLY A 287 15.66 -67.06 -148.38
N ARG A 288 16.17 -67.36 -147.17
CA ARG A 288 17.47 -67.00 -146.55
C ARG A 288 17.43 -66.10 -145.29
N ASP A 289 17.90 -66.71 -144.19
CA ASP A 289 18.76 -66.31 -143.04
C ASP A 289 18.57 -65.02 -142.20
N ASP A 290 19.19 -65.08 -140.99
CA ASP A 290 19.73 -64.04 -140.09
C ASP A 290 18.91 -63.69 -138.81
N THR A 291 19.33 -64.00 -137.56
CA THR A 291 20.51 -63.70 -136.69
C THR A 291 20.34 -62.44 -135.82
N ALA A 292 20.62 -62.60 -134.50
CA ALA A 292 21.27 -61.65 -133.58
C ALA A 292 20.55 -60.28 -133.32
N GLU A 293 20.73 -59.48 -132.27
CA GLU A 293 21.56 -59.40 -131.05
C GLU A 293 21.07 -58.14 -130.28
N ALA A 294 21.50 -58.00 -129.01
CA ALA A 294 21.69 -56.73 -128.25
C ALA A 294 20.46 -55.85 -127.93
N GLY A 295 20.35 -55.13 -126.81
CA GLY A 295 21.27 -54.81 -125.71
C GLY A 295 20.81 -53.51 -125.03
N THR A 296 21.32 -53.28 -123.82
CA THR A 296 21.59 -51.95 -123.18
C THR A 296 20.40 -51.09 -122.68
N VAL A 297 20.29 -50.82 -121.37
CA VAL A 297 20.93 -49.70 -120.59
C VAL A 297 20.27 -48.35 -120.98
N THR A 298 19.67 -47.53 -120.11
CA THR A 298 20.24 -46.61 -119.08
C THR A 298 19.04 -45.79 -118.56
N ALA A 299 18.93 -45.51 -117.26
CA ALA A 299 19.26 -44.23 -116.60
C ALA A 299 18.33 -43.02 -116.90
N THR A 300 18.23 -42.16 -115.87
CA THR A 300 17.94 -40.72 -115.89
C THR A 300 16.53 -40.34 -115.38
N GLU A 301 16.51 -39.78 -114.16
CA GLU A 301 16.01 -38.42 -113.78
C GLU A 301 15.71 -37.44 -114.96
N PRO A 302 15.19 -36.19 -114.80
CA PRO A 302 15.05 -35.34 -113.61
C PRO A 302 13.74 -34.48 -113.59
N ASP A 303 13.71 -33.49 -112.68
CA ASP A 303 13.27 -32.09 -112.90
C ASP A 303 11.78 -31.80 -113.14
N ASP A 304 11.18 -30.68 -112.77
CA ASP A 304 11.53 -29.38 -112.17
C ASP A 304 10.14 -28.77 -111.86
N THR A 305 9.81 -28.01 -110.83
CA THR A 305 9.91 -26.53 -110.71
C THR A 305 8.74 -26.17 -109.75
N ARG A 306 8.90 -25.77 -108.48
CA ARG A 306 9.09 -24.40 -107.92
C ARG A 306 8.08 -23.32 -108.41
N PRO A 307 7.79 -22.21 -107.68
CA PRO A 307 8.38 -21.72 -106.41
C PRO A 307 7.45 -20.95 -105.40
N ARG A 308 8.08 -20.46 -104.30
CA ARG A 308 7.88 -19.15 -103.58
C ARG A 308 6.67 -18.99 -102.62
N GLU A 309 6.75 -18.33 -101.46
CA GLU A 309 7.73 -17.38 -100.89
C GLU A 309 7.53 -17.26 -99.36
N GLU A 310 8.64 -17.29 -98.61
CA GLU A 310 8.84 -16.73 -97.26
C GLU A 310 8.83 -15.19 -97.33
N PRO A 311 8.65 -14.40 -96.22
CA PRO A 311 9.76 -14.21 -95.28
C PRO A 311 9.40 -13.86 -93.81
N GLU A 312 10.29 -14.27 -92.91
CA GLU A 312 10.64 -13.61 -91.64
C GLU A 312 11.98 -12.85 -91.85
N PRO A 313 12.62 -12.17 -90.87
CA PRO A 313 12.15 -11.41 -89.69
C PRO A 313 13.00 -10.10 -89.48
N ASP A 314 12.75 -9.36 -88.40
CA ASP A 314 13.71 -8.57 -87.58
C ASP A 314 12.89 -7.61 -86.68
N ALA A 315 13.22 -7.25 -85.45
CA ALA A 315 14.23 -7.63 -84.47
C ALA A 315 13.81 -6.95 -83.14
N GLN A 316 14.36 -7.44 -82.02
CA GLN A 316 14.78 -6.71 -80.80
C GLN A 316 14.24 -7.28 -79.47
N LEU A 317 15.12 -8.05 -78.85
CA LEU A 317 15.37 -8.03 -77.40
C LEU A 317 15.91 -6.64 -76.99
N PRO A 318 15.84 -6.29 -75.70
CA PRO A 318 17.10 -6.35 -74.97
C PRO A 318 17.02 -6.99 -73.58
N GLU A 319 18.09 -7.72 -73.31
CA GLU A 319 18.94 -7.77 -72.11
C GLU A 319 18.35 -7.76 -70.69
N GLN A 320 18.77 -8.81 -69.97
CA GLN A 320 18.87 -8.84 -68.52
C GLN A 320 20.04 -7.99 -68.01
N THR A 321 19.87 -7.38 -66.82
CA THR A 321 20.82 -7.34 -65.67
C THR A 321 20.22 -6.43 -64.59
N ASN A 322 19.83 -6.92 -63.41
CA ASN A 322 20.60 -7.04 -62.15
C ASN A 322 19.61 -7.61 -61.12
N ARG A 323 19.86 -8.60 -60.25
CA ARG A 323 20.85 -8.74 -59.16
C ARG A 323 20.91 -7.55 -58.18
N SER A 324 20.19 -7.65 -57.04
CA SER A 324 20.67 -7.50 -55.64
C SER A 324 19.59 -6.93 -54.70
N ALA A 325 19.46 -7.55 -53.49
CA ALA A 325 18.94 -7.04 -52.19
C ALA A 325 17.53 -6.40 -52.18
N ASP A 326 16.59 -6.70 -51.28
CA ASP A 326 16.55 -7.09 -49.87
C ASP A 326 15.35 -8.03 -49.63
#